data_AF-A0A095YEA6-F1
#
_entry.id   AF-A0A095YEA6-F1
#
_cell.length_a   1.000
_cell.length_b   1.000
_cell.length_c   1.000
_cell.angle_alpha   90.00
_cell.angle_beta   90.00
_cell.angle_gamma   90.00
#
_symmetry.space_group_name_H-M   'P 1'
#
loop_
_entity.id
_entity.type
_entity.pdbx_description
1 polymer ?
#
loop_
_entity_poly.entity_id
_entity_poly.type
_entity_poly.pdbx_seq_one_letter_code
_entity_poly.pdbx_strand_id
1 'polypeptide(L)'
;MKKILKIIFALILINLGLAGKALANTDDDMLKNDIHTAIKDTIDGKLIYQVNVRTVYGPSDVNIYMANSDKDKLPAASTIKTMIGLAVLNRVENGKMTYSEEIKRDLDLSLRLSDNDATNRLIEALGGFDPINAFIKSFTKNNRTSLNRLMLGAGDENYTNAKDLAWALYGIYRSNSEIARDMVRSLSNSSSKRVKLLKNINPSYKSMNKTGELDRIQNDVALVETKSQAYIISVMTENDGYMDTYNQILLINQLGEKIALAFDKYELAYKNRKRLSDEKVIARLNTQEKKLAYAVYSNQILINAGKILLNSDLRAVDEMRPALLAKINDSEKTLVKSKKVLAKLSKEPIKNENDMVVNLVRLIYTNKDLNSKVDKDLALAFYKNQSAVKAGEMLLNEAPKTSLSIRRPLLKNIKKSEKTFEKMNKFFDKLNEKS
;
A
#
# COMPACT_ATOMS: atom_id res chain seq x y z
N MET A 1 14.21 -14.64 -10.51
CA MET A 1 13.99 -13.72 -9.35
C MET A 1 15.12 -12.71 -9.07
N LYS A 2 16.38 -13.08 -8.74
CA LYS A 2 17.42 -12.12 -8.27
C LYS A 2 18.05 -11.20 -9.35
N LYS A 3 18.10 -11.60 -10.64
CA LYS A 3 18.79 -10.83 -11.70
C LYS A 3 17.99 -9.62 -12.21
N ILE A 4 16.66 -9.69 -12.27
CA ILE A 4 15.81 -8.65 -12.90
C ILE A 4 15.23 -7.66 -11.88
N LEU A 5 14.97 -8.11 -10.65
CA LEU A 5 14.77 -7.19 -9.53
C LEU A 5 16.01 -6.28 -9.39
N LYS A 6 17.22 -6.83 -9.58
CA LYS A 6 18.43 -6.02 -9.72
C LYS A 6 18.40 -5.06 -10.90
N ILE A 7 17.77 -5.36 -12.04
CA ILE A 7 17.69 -4.44 -13.19
C ILE A 7 16.73 -3.29 -12.91
N ILE A 8 15.51 -3.53 -12.40
CA ILE A 8 14.60 -2.44 -12.00
C ILE A 8 15.27 -1.60 -10.89
N PHE A 9 15.91 -2.24 -9.90
CA PHE A 9 16.59 -1.54 -8.82
C PHE A 9 17.90 -0.85 -9.26
N ALA A 10 18.63 -1.38 -10.25
CA ALA A 10 19.86 -0.81 -10.79
C ALA A 10 19.58 0.33 -11.77
N LEU A 11 18.51 0.25 -12.57
CA LEU A 11 18.06 1.35 -13.43
C LEU A 11 17.58 2.57 -12.61
N ILE A 12 17.14 2.35 -11.38
CA ILE A 12 16.75 3.39 -10.41
C ILE A 12 17.99 3.99 -9.70
N LEU A 13 19.17 3.34 -9.76
CA LEU A 13 20.40 3.82 -9.16
C LEU A 13 21.27 4.60 -10.16
N ILE A 14 20.78 5.75 -10.63
CA ILE A 14 21.65 6.74 -11.28
C ILE A 14 22.21 7.65 -10.19
N ASN A 15 23.49 7.45 -9.87
CA ASN A 15 24.19 8.18 -8.81
C ASN A 15 24.73 9.51 -9.34
N LEU A 16 23.86 10.51 -9.48
CA LEU A 16 24.29 11.89 -9.75
C LEU A 16 24.66 12.53 -8.40
N GLY A 17 25.96 12.53 -8.10
CA GLY A 17 26.51 13.25 -6.97
C GLY A 17 26.28 14.74 -7.14
N LEU A 18 25.41 15.31 -6.31
CA LEU A 18 25.37 16.73 -5.93
C LEU A 18 24.51 16.85 -4.67
N ALA A 19 25.18 17.29 -3.60
CA ALA A 19 24.70 17.37 -2.23
C ALA A 19 23.39 18.16 -2.14
N GLY A 20 22.48 17.65 -1.31
CA GLY A 20 21.17 18.25 -1.06
C GLY A 20 20.40 17.39 -0.05
N LYS A 21 20.62 17.69 1.24
CA LYS A 21 19.85 17.19 2.39
C LYS A 21 18.36 17.41 2.11
N ALA A 22 17.58 16.33 2.05
CA ALA A 22 16.43 16.07 2.95
C ALA A 22 15.13 16.72 2.42
N LEU A 23 14.45 16.02 1.51
CA LEU A 23 13.09 16.34 1.03
C LEU A 23 12.21 15.07 0.90
N ALA A 24 12.79 13.87 1.08
CA ALA A 24 12.12 12.59 0.81
C ALA A 24 11.11 12.16 1.91
N ASN A 25 10.88 13.02 2.90
CA ASN A 25 10.27 12.64 4.17
C ASN A 25 9.05 13.49 4.57
N THR A 26 8.71 14.58 3.87
CA THR A 26 7.72 15.55 4.38
C THR A 26 6.32 14.97 4.52
N ASP A 27 5.76 14.37 3.46
CA ASP A 27 4.35 13.92 3.49
C ASP A 27 4.17 12.67 4.35
N ASP A 28 5.12 11.74 4.30
CA ASP A 28 5.09 10.54 5.15
C ASP A 28 5.28 10.94 6.62
N ASP A 29 6.14 11.92 6.92
CA ASP A 29 6.31 12.43 8.29
C ASP A 29 5.09 13.25 8.74
N MET A 30 4.43 14.00 7.85
CA MET A 30 3.15 14.64 8.13
C MET A 30 2.06 13.62 8.43
N LEU A 31 1.94 12.55 7.64
CA LEU A 31 0.99 11.46 7.91
C LEU A 31 1.28 10.80 9.26
N LYS A 32 2.56 10.55 9.58
CA LYS A 32 2.93 10.00 10.89
C LYS A 32 2.54 10.93 12.03
N ASN A 33 2.79 12.24 11.88
CA ASN A 33 2.42 13.25 12.86
C ASN A 33 0.90 13.33 13.03
N ASP A 34 0.14 13.37 11.93
CA ASP A 34 -1.32 13.40 11.96
C ASP A 34 -1.88 12.13 12.65
N ILE A 35 -1.29 10.95 12.42
CA ILE A 35 -1.64 9.70 13.12
C ILE A 35 -1.30 9.77 14.62
N HIS A 36 -0.11 10.25 14.98
CA HIS A 36 0.27 10.41 16.39
C HIS A 36 -0.67 11.37 17.12
N THR A 37 -1.00 12.51 16.51
CA THR A 37 -1.97 13.48 17.04
C THR A 37 -3.36 12.86 17.16
N ALA A 38 -3.81 12.10 16.14
CA ALA A 38 -5.08 11.39 16.21
C ALA A 38 -5.16 10.47 17.43
N ILE A 39 -4.11 9.68 17.70
CA ILE A 39 -4.05 8.79 18.86
C ILE A 39 -4.03 9.57 20.17
N LYS A 40 -3.17 10.60 20.26
CA LYS A 40 -3.03 11.44 21.46
C LYS A 40 -4.32 12.14 21.85
N ASP A 41 -4.98 12.80 20.90
CA ASP A 41 -6.18 13.58 21.19
C ASP A 41 -7.39 12.72 21.53
N THR A 42 -7.44 11.48 21.04
CA THR A 42 -8.64 10.64 21.13
C THR A 42 -8.61 9.70 22.32
N ILE A 43 -7.54 8.92 22.51
CA ILE A 43 -7.51 7.84 23.49
C ILE A 43 -6.39 7.96 24.54
N ASP A 44 -5.31 8.69 24.24
CA ASP A 44 -4.18 8.81 25.16
C ASP A 44 -4.56 9.59 26.42
N GLY A 45 -4.17 9.06 27.58
CA GLY A 45 -4.59 9.56 28.89
C GLY A 45 -6.05 9.31 29.27
N LYS A 46 -6.83 8.62 28.43
CA LYS A 46 -8.26 8.31 28.68
C LYS A 46 -8.56 6.82 28.81
N LEU A 47 -7.73 5.97 28.20
CA LEU A 47 -7.84 4.51 28.22
C LEU A 47 -6.44 3.91 28.37
N ILE A 48 -6.35 2.69 28.90
CA ILE A 48 -5.18 1.84 28.63
C ILE A 48 -5.31 1.36 27.19
N TYR A 49 -4.30 1.54 26.35
CA TYR A 49 -4.41 1.16 24.94
C TYR A 49 -3.14 0.61 24.30
N GLN A 50 -3.36 -0.09 23.20
CA GLN A 50 -2.38 -0.33 22.15
C GLN A 50 -3.02 -0.03 20.79
N VAL A 51 -2.34 0.76 19.96
CA VAL A 51 -2.76 1.08 18.59
C VAL A 51 -1.65 0.72 17.62
N ASN A 52 -2.01 0.07 16.51
CA ASN A 52 -1.15 -0.06 15.33
C ASN A 52 -1.85 0.53 14.11
N VAL A 53 -1.15 1.38 13.35
CA VAL A 53 -1.61 1.91 12.08
C VAL A 53 -0.58 1.60 11.01
N ARG A 54 -0.98 0.93 9.94
CA ARG A 54 -0.06 0.43 8.92
C ARG A 54 -0.59 0.60 7.50
N THR A 55 0.24 1.11 6.59
CA THR A 55 -0.04 1.04 5.16
C THR A 55 0.08 -0.39 4.64
N VAL A 56 -0.92 -0.82 3.87
CA VAL A 56 -0.93 -2.09 3.13
C VAL A 56 -0.38 -1.86 1.72
N TYR A 57 -1.06 -1.02 0.92
CA TYR A 57 -0.61 -0.58 -0.40
C TYR A 57 -0.92 0.90 -0.65
N GLY A 58 -0.40 1.47 -1.74
CA GLY A 58 -0.56 2.88 -2.10
C GLY A 58 0.72 3.71 -1.90
N PRO A 59 0.64 5.05 -1.96
CA PRO A 59 1.81 5.93 -1.98
C PRO A 59 2.48 6.18 -0.61
N SER A 60 1.78 5.98 0.51
CA SER A 60 2.31 6.15 1.89
C SER A 60 3.17 4.96 2.33
N ASP A 61 4.11 5.08 3.28
CA ASP A 61 4.76 3.90 3.90
C ASP A 61 4.88 4.08 5.41
N VAL A 62 3.76 3.86 6.12
CA VAL A 62 3.72 3.98 7.59
C VAL A 62 3.48 2.63 8.26
N ASN A 63 4.09 2.45 9.43
CA ASN A 63 3.80 1.38 10.37
C ASN A 63 4.09 1.90 11.78
N ILE A 64 3.08 2.51 12.39
CA ILE A 64 3.15 3.17 13.68
C ILE A 64 2.57 2.26 14.75
N TYR A 65 3.22 2.20 15.90
CA TYR A 65 2.68 1.58 17.10
C TYR A 65 2.79 2.54 18.27
N MET A 66 1.70 2.70 19.01
CA MET A 66 1.65 3.49 20.24
C MET A 66 0.90 2.71 21.31
N ALA A 67 1.37 2.82 22.54
CA ALA A 67 0.74 2.25 23.72
C ALA A 67 1.12 3.11 24.93
N ASN A 68 0.27 3.13 25.95
CA ASN A 68 0.51 3.85 27.21
C ASN A 68 0.56 2.93 28.43
N SER A 69 0.79 1.63 28.21
CA SER A 69 1.07 0.68 29.28
C SER A 69 2.30 -0.16 28.96
N ASP A 70 2.98 -0.62 30.01
CA ASP A 70 4.11 -1.54 29.90
C ASP A 70 3.67 -2.97 29.54
N LYS A 71 2.35 -3.22 29.48
CA LYS A 71 1.79 -4.50 29.04
C LYS A 71 2.05 -4.66 27.53
N ASP A 72 2.85 -5.65 27.14
CA ASP A 72 3.09 -5.98 25.72
C ASP A 72 1.91 -6.71 25.06
N LYS A 73 0.86 -7.04 25.84
CA LYS A 73 -0.38 -7.69 25.38
C LYS A 73 -1.59 -7.24 26.20
N LEU A 74 -2.77 -7.24 25.59
CA LEU A 74 -4.05 -6.97 26.23
C LEU A 74 -5.04 -8.12 25.95
N PRO A 75 -6.14 -8.26 26.72
CA PRO A 75 -7.19 -9.22 26.42
C PRO A 75 -7.67 -9.05 24.97
N ALA A 76 -7.70 -10.14 24.22
CA ALA A 76 -8.00 -10.11 22.79
C ALA A 76 -9.50 -10.01 22.51
N ALA A 77 -10.32 -10.55 23.42
CA ALA A 77 -11.74 -10.79 23.16
C ALA A 77 -11.94 -11.50 21.80
N SER A 78 -13.03 -11.20 21.08
CA SER A 78 -13.30 -11.81 19.77
C SER A 78 -12.37 -11.40 18.63
N THR A 79 -11.40 -10.48 18.83
CA THR A 79 -10.44 -10.13 17.76
C THR A 79 -9.47 -11.27 17.44
N ILE A 80 -9.21 -12.16 18.41
CA ILE A 80 -8.34 -13.35 18.22
C ILE A 80 -8.89 -14.33 17.18
N LYS A 81 -10.19 -14.27 16.86
CA LYS A 81 -10.84 -15.10 15.82
C LYS A 81 -10.19 -14.92 14.45
N THR A 82 -9.56 -13.77 14.18
CA THR A 82 -8.74 -13.56 12.97
C THR A 82 -7.53 -14.47 12.91
N MET A 83 -6.88 -14.75 14.04
CA MET A 83 -5.75 -15.69 14.15
C MET A 83 -6.20 -17.14 14.00
N ILE A 84 -7.38 -17.49 14.55
CA ILE A 84 -7.97 -18.81 14.39
C ILE A 84 -8.28 -19.07 12.90
N GLY A 85 -8.89 -18.10 12.20
CA GLY A 85 -9.11 -18.20 10.76
C GLY A 85 -7.82 -18.37 9.95
N LEU A 86 -6.75 -17.68 10.34
CA LEU A 86 -5.43 -17.88 9.73
C LEU A 86 -4.82 -19.26 10.03
N ALA A 87 -5.09 -19.84 11.19
CA ALA A 87 -4.67 -21.21 11.51
C ALA A 87 -5.41 -22.23 10.63
N VAL A 88 -6.71 -22.03 10.36
CA VAL A 88 -7.49 -22.82 9.38
C VAL A 88 -6.83 -22.73 8.00
N LEU A 89 -6.61 -21.50 7.50
CA LEU A 89 -5.95 -21.28 6.22
C LEU A 89 -4.60 -22.01 6.16
N ASN A 90 -3.78 -21.87 7.20
CA ASN A 90 -2.46 -22.51 7.24
C ASN A 90 -2.55 -24.03 7.19
N ARG A 91 -3.45 -24.65 7.96
CA ARG A 91 -3.57 -26.11 7.95
C ARG A 91 -4.10 -26.64 6.63
N VAL A 92 -5.09 -25.98 6.04
CA VAL A 92 -5.63 -26.36 4.74
C VAL A 92 -4.57 -26.24 3.65
N GLU A 93 -3.85 -25.11 3.58
CA GLU A 93 -2.80 -24.91 2.58
C GLU A 93 -1.62 -25.88 2.73
N ASN A 94 -1.40 -26.43 3.93
CA ASN A 94 -0.38 -27.46 4.20
C ASN A 94 -0.93 -28.90 4.12
N GLY A 95 -2.16 -29.12 3.64
CA GLY A 95 -2.76 -30.45 3.49
C GLY A 95 -3.04 -31.16 4.82
N LYS A 96 -3.07 -30.44 5.94
CA LYS A 96 -3.29 -30.97 7.30
C LYS A 96 -4.76 -30.88 7.75
N MET A 97 -5.62 -30.29 6.93
CA MET A 97 -7.04 -30.13 7.18
C MET A 97 -7.75 -30.01 5.84
N THR A 98 -8.93 -30.62 5.72
CA THR A 98 -9.81 -30.41 4.56
C THR A 98 -10.67 -29.19 4.79
N TYR A 99 -10.81 -28.32 3.79
CA TYR A 99 -11.74 -27.18 3.85
C TYR A 99 -13.15 -27.65 3.49
N SER A 100 -13.76 -28.42 4.40
CA SER A 100 -15.14 -28.92 4.23
C SER A 100 -16.17 -27.79 4.35
N GLU A 101 -17.41 -28.06 3.92
CA GLU A 101 -18.52 -27.12 4.08
C GLU A 101 -18.78 -26.75 5.55
N GLU A 102 -18.52 -27.67 6.48
CA GLU A 102 -18.60 -27.41 7.93
C GLU A 102 -17.56 -26.38 8.37
N ILE A 103 -16.27 -26.58 8.02
CA ILE A 103 -15.20 -25.63 8.34
C ILE A 103 -15.46 -24.28 7.69
N LYS A 104 -15.98 -24.26 6.45
CA LYS A 104 -16.35 -23.05 5.73
C LYS A 104 -17.48 -22.29 6.43
N ARG A 105 -18.53 -23.00 6.87
CA ARG A 105 -19.67 -22.44 7.61
C ARG A 105 -19.22 -21.87 8.96
N ASP A 106 -18.44 -22.63 9.72
CA ASP A 106 -17.99 -22.20 11.05
C ASP A 106 -17.01 -21.02 10.96
N LEU A 107 -16.16 -20.98 9.93
CA LEU A 107 -15.29 -19.84 9.66
C LEU A 107 -16.11 -18.58 9.33
N ASP A 108 -17.16 -18.70 8.51
CA ASP A 108 -18.05 -17.59 8.22
C ASP A 108 -18.78 -17.10 9.48
N LEU A 109 -19.40 -18.00 10.27
CA LEU A 109 -20.10 -17.64 11.51
C LEU A 109 -19.16 -16.98 12.53
N SER A 110 -17.95 -17.54 12.71
CA SER A 110 -16.92 -17.02 13.63
C SER A 110 -16.49 -15.58 13.28
N LEU A 111 -16.31 -15.28 11.99
CA LEU A 111 -15.82 -13.97 11.56
C LEU A 111 -16.95 -12.96 11.32
N ARG A 112 -18.05 -13.37 10.70
CA ARG A 112 -19.17 -12.50 10.30
C ARG A 112 -20.10 -12.20 11.46
N LEU A 113 -20.47 -13.21 12.25
CA LEU A 113 -21.41 -13.05 13.36
C LEU A 113 -20.72 -13.01 14.73
N SER A 114 -19.40 -13.19 14.76
CA SER A 114 -18.65 -13.34 16.01
C SER A 114 -19.16 -14.51 16.86
N ASP A 115 -19.65 -15.58 16.22
CA ASP A 115 -20.22 -16.74 16.90
C ASP A 115 -19.15 -17.47 17.73
N ASN A 116 -19.43 -17.74 19.00
CA ASN A 116 -18.48 -18.38 19.92
C ASN A 116 -18.44 -19.89 19.75
N ASP A 117 -19.57 -20.54 19.51
CA ASP A 117 -19.66 -21.99 19.39
C ASP A 117 -19.00 -22.47 18.09
N ALA A 118 -19.23 -21.76 16.98
CA ALA A 118 -18.51 -21.99 15.73
C ALA A 118 -17.00 -21.79 15.89
N THR A 119 -16.59 -20.78 16.68
CA THR A 119 -15.16 -20.58 16.97
C THR A 119 -14.59 -21.74 17.80
N ASN A 120 -15.34 -22.25 18.78
CA ASN A 120 -14.90 -23.36 19.62
C ASN A 120 -14.78 -24.66 18.80
N ARG A 121 -15.73 -24.95 17.89
CA ARG A 121 -15.62 -26.06 16.93
C ARG A 121 -14.40 -25.94 16.02
N LEU A 122 -14.08 -24.73 15.53
CA LEU A 122 -12.84 -24.50 14.77
C LEU A 122 -11.59 -24.79 15.62
N ILE A 123 -11.57 -24.39 16.90
CA ILE A 123 -10.46 -24.66 17.81
C ILE A 123 -10.26 -26.17 17.97
N GLU A 124 -11.34 -26.92 18.18
CA GLU A 124 -11.32 -28.38 18.29
C GLU A 124 -10.84 -29.04 17.00
N ALA A 125 -11.38 -28.62 15.84
CA ALA A 125 -10.96 -29.13 14.53
C ALA A 125 -9.47 -28.83 14.22
N LEU A 126 -8.94 -27.73 14.76
CA LEU A 126 -7.51 -27.36 14.71
C LEU A 126 -6.65 -28.14 15.71
N GLY A 127 -7.22 -29.09 16.46
CA GLY A 127 -6.51 -29.91 17.44
C GLY A 127 -6.17 -29.19 18.74
N GLY A 128 -6.98 -28.19 19.12
CA GLY A 128 -6.86 -27.48 20.40
C GLY A 128 -5.87 -26.32 20.40
N PHE A 129 -5.47 -25.88 21.60
CA PHE A 129 -4.72 -24.64 21.80
C PHE A 129 -3.28 -24.72 21.31
N ASP A 130 -2.56 -25.81 21.60
CA ASP A 130 -1.12 -25.91 21.31
C ASP A 130 -0.78 -25.75 19.82
N PRO A 131 -1.47 -26.41 18.88
CA PRO A 131 -1.15 -26.22 17.48
C PRO A 131 -1.51 -24.82 16.96
N ILE A 132 -2.56 -24.20 17.51
CA ILE A 132 -2.95 -22.83 17.19
C ILE A 132 -1.90 -21.86 17.70
N ASN A 133 -1.47 -21.98 18.95
CA ASN A 133 -0.43 -21.14 19.54
C ASN A 133 0.93 -21.33 18.85
N ALA A 134 1.29 -22.56 18.46
CA ALA A 134 2.48 -22.83 17.67
C ALA A 134 2.43 -22.16 16.29
N PHE A 135 1.26 -22.21 15.62
CA PHE A 135 1.03 -21.47 14.38
C PHE A 135 1.17 -19.96 14.62
N ILE A 136 0.48 -19.40 15.60
CA ILE A 136 0.49 -17.96 15.93
C ILE A 136 1.94 -17.51 16.16
N LYS A 137 2.70 -18.21 17.01
CA LYS A 137 4.11 -17.92 17.27
C LYS A 137 4.97 -17.94 16.00
N SER A 138 4.76 -18.93 15.14
CA SER A 138 5.48 -19.00 13.86
C SER A 138 5.09 -17.88 12.90
N PHE A 139 3.81 -17.47 12.91
CA PHE A 139 3.26 -16.45 12.03
C PHE A 139 3.66 -15.02 12.45
N THR A 140 3.61 -14.72 13.74
CA THR A 140 3.92 -13.39 14.33
C THR A 140 5.39 -13.23 14.72
N LYS A 141 6.14 -14.34 14.79
CA LYS A 141 7.54 -14.41 15.26
C LYS A 141 7.71 -13.88 16.70
N ASN A 142 6.68 -14.02 17.53
CA ASN A 142 6.69 -13.63 18.93
C ASN A 142 5.64 -14.45 19.74
N ASN A 143 5.57 -14.29 21.07
CA ASN A 143 4.66 -15.03 21.95
C ASN A 143 3.60 -14.15 22.62
N ARG A 144 3.30 -12.96 22.10
CA ARG A 144 2.37 -12.01 22.73
C ARG A 144 0.90 -12.40 22.54
N THR A 145 0.62 -13.07 21.43
CA THR A 145 -0.71 -13.58 21.11
C THR A 145 -0.81 -15.03 21.55
N SER A 146 -1.82 -15.34 22.35
CA SER A 146 -2.03 -16.67 22.94
C SER A 146 -3.53 -16.95 23.12
N LEU A 147 -3.97 -18.10 22.59
CA LEU A 147 -5.27 -18.70 22.88
C LEU A 147 -5.09 -19.66 24.07
N ASN A 148 -5.66 -19.29 25.22
CA ASN A 148 -5.49 -19.99 26.50
C ASN A 148 -6.79 -20.65 27.00
N ARG A 149 -7.93 -20.24 26.43
CA ARG A 149 -9.25 -20.77 26.74
C ARG A 149 -10.15 -20.77 25.51
N LEU A 150 -11.18 -21.63 25.53
CA LEU A 150 -12.29 -21.54 24.60
C LEU A 150 -12.99 -20.18 24.72
N MET A 151 -13.70 -19.76 23.67
CA MET A 151 -14.48 -18.52 23.70
C MET A 151 -15.54 -18.62 24.81
N LEU A 152 -15.50 -17.68 25.75
CA LEU A 152 -16.32 -17.66 26.97
C LEU A 152 -16.16 -18.88 27.90
N GLY A 153 -15.13 -19.71 27.69
CA GLY A 153 -14.79 -20.82 28.59
C GLY A 153 -14.03 -20.36 29.84
N ALA A 154 -13.85 -21.27 30.80
CA ALA A 154 -13.01 -21.03 31.98
C ALA A 154 -11.51 -21.06 31.64
N GLY A 155 -10.69 -20.43 32.47
CA GLY A 155 -9.23 -20.40 32.35
C GLY A 155 -8.67 -19.00 32.12
N ASP A 156 -7.36 -18.93 31.89
CA ASP A 156 -6.66 -17.67 31.61
C ASP A 156 -7.20 -17.00 30.35
N GLU A 157 -7.22 -15.67 30.36
CA GLU A 157 -7.74 -14.91 29.23
C GLU A 157 -6.92 -15.12 27.95
N ASN A 158 -7.58 -14.99 26.80
CA ASN A 158 -6.94 -14.95 25.50
C ASN A 158 -6.29 -13.58 25.29
N TYR A 159 -5.00 -13.54 24.93
CA TYR A 159 -4.25 -12.29 24.80
C TYR A 159 -3.77 -12.08 23.36
N THR A 160 -3.59 -10.81 22.98
CA THR A 160 -2.99 -10.41 21.71
C THR A 160 -2.33 -9.04 21.82
N ASN A 161 -1.76 -8.55 20.73
CA ASN A 161 -1.20 -7.21 20.59
C ASN A 161 -1.74 -6.55 19.31
N ALA A 162 -1.90 -5.22 19.33
CA ALA A 162 -2.38 -4.46 18.17
C ALA A 162 -1.55 -4.69 16.88
N LYS A 163 -0.22 -4.90 16.98
CA LYS A 163 0.63 -5.26 15.83
C LYS A 163 0.28 -6.62 15.26
N ASP A 164 0.02 -7.60 16.12
CA ASP A 164 -0.28 -8.97 15.72
C ASP A 164 -1.67 -9.03 15.05
N LEU A 165 -2.66 -8.29 15.56
CA LEU A 165 -3.98 -8.15 14.92
C LEU A 165 -3.88 -7.48 13.55
N ALA A 166 -3.09 -6.40 13.43
CA ALA A 166 -2.87 -5.78 12.14
C ALA A 166 -2.15 -6.73 11.16
N TRP A 167 -1.22 -7.54 11.65
CA TRP A 167 -0.56 -8.58 10.88
C TRP A 167 -1.52 -9.70 10.47
N ALA A 168 -2.50 -10.03 11.30
CA ALA A 168 -3.54 -11.01 10.98
C ALA A 168 -4.39 -10.55 9.79
N LEU A 169 -4.95 -9.34 9.82
CA LEU A 169 -5.72 -8.81 8.69
C LEU A 169 -4.86 -8.67 7.43
N TYR A 170 -3.59 -8.28 7.55
CA TYR A 170 -2.66 -8.26 6.42
C TYR A 170 -2.44 -9.66 5.84
N GLY A 171 -2.30 -10.68 6.69
CA GLY A 171 -2.15 -12.08 6.31
C GLY A 171 -3.37 -12.63 5.56
N ILE A 172 -4.57 -12.29 6.03
CA ILE A 172 -5.83 -12.64 5.37
C ILE A 172 -5.91 -11.93 4.01
N TYR A 173 -5.66 -10.62 3.98
CA TYR A 173 -5.81 -9.80 2.78
C TYR A 173 -4.84 -10.16 1.65
N ARG A 174 -3.60 -10.54 1.98
CA ARG A 174 -2.55 -10.84 0.99
C ARG A 174 -2.71 -12.19 0.31
N SER A 175 -3.47 -13.12 0.89
CA SER A 175 -3.64 -14.46 0.33
C SER A 175 -4.74 -14.46 -0.72
N ASN A 176 -4.49 -15.18 -1.82
CA ASN A 176 -5.45 -15.39 -2.90
C ASN A 176 -6.08 -16.79 -2.83
N SER A 177 -5.98 -17.51 -1.71
CA SER A 177 -6.67 -18.79 -1.53
C SER A 177 -8.19 -18.61 -1.42
N GLU A 178 -8.95 -19.67 -1.68
CA GLU A 178 -10.40 -19.65 -1.48
C GLU A 178 -10.77 -19.27 -0.04
N ILE A 179 -10.10 -19.89 0.93
CA ILE A 179 -10.29 -19.62 2.36
C ILE A 179 -10.07 -18.14 2.67
N ALA A 180 -9.02 -17.53 2.11
CA ALA A 180 -8.76 -16.10 2.32
C ALA A 180 -9.85 -15.21 1.71
N ARG A 181 -10.36 -15.53 0.53
CA ARG A 181 -11.49 -14.81 -0.09
C ARG A 181 -12.76 -14.93 0.75
N ASP A 182 -13.02 -16.11 1.31
CA ASP A 182 -14.16 -16.35 2.19
C ASP A 182 -14.02 -15.55 3.49
N MET A 183 -12.84 -15.55 4.13
CA MET A 183 -12.57 -14.71 5.31
C MET A 183 -12.74 -13.21 5.02
N VAL A 184 -12.24 -12.72 3.88
CA VAL A 184 -12.44 -11.32 3.45
C VAL A 184 -13.93 -11.04 3.29
N ARG A 185 -14.70 -11.92 2.65
CA ARG A 185 -16.16 -11.78 2.50
C ARG A 185 -16.86 -11.71 3.85
N SER A 186 -16.53 -12.61 4.79
CA SER A 186 -17.14 -12.64 6.13
C SER A 186 -16.82 -11.39 6.93
N LEU A 187 -15.55 -10.96 6.97
CA LEU A 187 -15.12 -9.74 7.67
C LEU A 187 -15.65 -8.45 7.03
N SER A 188 -15.80 -8.42 5.70
CA SER A 188 -16.44 -7.31 4.99
C SER A 188 -17.94 -7.21 5.25
N ASN A 189 -18.59 -8.30 5.68
CA ASN A 189 -20.02 -8.36 5.97
C ASN A 189 -20.31 -8.57 7.47
N SER A 190 -19.33 -8.27 8.34
CA SER A 190 -19.46 -8.44 9.79
C SER A 190 -20.73 -7.76 10.33
N SER A 191 -21.45 -8.42 11.23
CA SER A 191 -22.64 -7.89 11.89
C SER A 191 -22.32 -6.68 12.79
N SER A 192 -21.09 -6.60 13.30
CA SER A 192 -20.57 -5.45 14.06
C SER A 192 -19.80 -4.45 13.20
N LYS A 193 -19.93 -4.54 11.87
CA LYS A 193 -19.30 -3.59 10.95
C LYS A 193 -19.79 -2.17 11.23
N ARG A 194 -18.85 -1.22 11.25
CA ARG A 194 -19.12 0.21 11.51
C ARG A 194 -19.72 0.53 12.89
N VAL A 195 -19.60 -0.37 13.88
CA VAL A 195 -19.89 -0.03 15.28
C VAL A 195 -18.75 0.78 15.92
N LYS A 196 -17.50 0.46 15.58
CA LYS A 196 -16.27 1.01 16.20
C LYS A 196 -15.41 1.81 15.21
N LEU A 197 -14.22 1.34 14.82
CA LEU A 197 -13.26 2.12 14.01
C LEU A 197 -13.87 2.63 12.70
N LEU A 198 -14.72 1.80 12.08
CA LEU A 198 -15.31 2.13 10.78
C LEU A 198 -16.53 3.07 10.87
N LYS A 199 -17.03 3.43 12.06
CA LYS A 199 -18.32 4.16 12.24
C LYS A 199 -18.41 5.43 11.38
N ASN A 200 -17.39 6.29 11.49
CA ASN A 200 -17.35 7.60 10.85
C ASN A 200 -16.42 7.64 9.60
N ILE A 201 -15.88 6.50 9.17
CA ILE A 201 -15.07 6.44 7.94
C ILE A 201 -15.99 6.46 6.73
N ASN A 202 -15.58 7.09 5.62
CA ASN A 202 -16.36 7.20 4.39
C ASN A 202 -17.05 5.86 4.00
N PRO A 203 -18.39 5.82 3.87
CA PRO A 203 -19.14 4.59 3.57
C PRO A 203 -18.77 3.96 2.23
N SER A 204 -18.29 4.74 1.27
CA SER A 204 -17.87 4.26 -0.06
C SER A 204 -16.56 3.49 -0.06
N TYR A 205 -15.76 3.57 1.02
CA TYR A 205 -14.52 2.82 1.12
C TYR A 205 -14.81 1.35 1.39
N LYS A 206 -14.17 0.48 0.59
CA LYS A 206 -14.20 -0.96 0.87
C LYS A 206 -13.46 -1.17 2.18
N SER A 207 -14.06 -1.98 3.04
CA SER A 207 -13.54 -2.18 4.38
C SER A 207 -14.00 -3.51 4.95
N MET A 208 -13.17 -4.03 5.85
CA MET A 208 -13.46 -5.22 6.65
C MET A 208 -12.94 -4.99 8.06
N ASN A 209 -13.61 -5.54 9.07
CA ASN A 209 -13.15 -5.43 10.45
C ASN A 209 -13.56 -6.63 11.30
N LYS A 210 -12.87 -6.82 12.42
CA LYS A 210 -13.27 -7.71 13.50
C LYS A 210 -13.23 -6.94 14.82
N THR A 211 -14.39 -6.84 15.46
CA THR A 211 -14.49 -6.29 16.82
C THR A 211 -14.24 -7.36 17.89
N GLY A 212 -13.92 -6.91 19.09
CA GLY A 212 -13.92 -7.75 20.29
C GLY A 212 -14.35 -6.95 21.51
N GLU A 213 -15.14 -7.61 22.35
CA GLU A 213 -15.77 -7.04 23.53
C GLU A 213 -15.63 -8.03 24.70
N LEU A 214 -15.21 -7.51 25.86
CA LEU A 214 -15.39 -8.14 27.17
C LEU A 214 -15.84 -7.04 28.14
N ASP A 215 -16.01 -7.38 29.41
CA ASP A 215 -16.13 -6.35 30.44
C ASP A 215 -14.92 -5.41 30.38
N ARG A 216 -15.17 -4.09 30.32
CA ARG A 216 -14.16 -3.03 30.20
C ARG A 216 -13.21 -3.06 28.98
N ILE A 217 -13.35 -4.02 28.07
CA ILE A 217 -12.49 -4.17 26.88
C ILE A 217 -13.27 -3.83 25.61
N GLN A 218 -12.75 -2.91 24.81
CA GLN A 218 -13.33 -2.54 23.51
C GLN A 218 -12.26 -2.54 22.41
N ASN A 219 -12.11 -3.67 21.75
CA ASN A 219 -11.14 -3.86 20.68
C ASN A 219 -11.80 -3.77 19.30
N ASP A 220 -11.01 -3.38 18.31
CA ASP A 220 -11.36 -3.48 16.89
C ASP A 220 -10.10 -3.52 16.03
N VAL A 221 -10.16 -4.24 14.91
CA VAL A 221 -9.12 -4.21 13.88
C VAL A 221 -9.79 -4.14 12.52
N ALA A 222 -9.39 -3.15 11.72
CA ALA A 222 -10.03 -2.82 10.47
C ALA A 222 -9.00 -2.61 9.35
N LEU A 223 -9.29 -3.14 8.17
CA LEU A 223 -8.62 -2.79 6.92
C LEU A 223 -9.55 -1.89 6.11
N VAL A 224 -9.03 -0.78 5.62
CA VAL A 224 -9.74 0.19 4.79
C VAL A 224 -9.00 0.33 3.46
N GLU A 225 -9.73 0.17 2.36
CA GLU A 225 -9.28 0.41 0.99
C GLU A 225 -9.95 1.68 0.45
N THR A 226 -9.14 2.69 0.18
CA THR A 226 -9.54 3.87 -0.61
C THR A 226 -9.36 3.57 -2.10
N LYS A 227 -9.54 4.59 -2.94
CA LYS A 227 -9.33 4.46 -4.39
C LYS A 227 -7.88 4.18 -4.78
N SER A 228 -6.89 4.59 -3.98
CA SER A 228 -5.47 4.48 -4.36
C SER A 228 -4.54 3.94 -3.26
N GLN A 229 -5.07 3.65 -2.08
CA GLN A 229 -4.30 3.07 -0.99
C GLN A 229 -5.16 2.16 -0.13
N ALA A 230 -4.50 1.34 0.69
CA ALA A 230 -5.15 0.66 1.79
C ALA A 230 -4.27 0.71 3.03
N TYR A 231 -4.93 0.73 4.18
CA TYR A 231 -4.29 0.76 5.48
C TYR A 231 -5.08 -0.07 6.49
N ILE A 232 -4.40 -0.45 7.57
CA ILE A 232 -4.97 -1.19 8.69
C ILE A 232 -4.86 -0.32 9.94
N ILE A 233 -5.93 -0.31 10.73
CA ILE A 233 -5.96 0.24 12.09
C ILE A 233 -6.32 -0.92 13.02
N SER A 234 -5.48 -1.17 14.02
CA SER A 234 -5.82 -2.04 15.14
C SER A 234 -5.82 -1.19 16.40
N VAL A 235 -6.87 -1.30 17.20
CA VAL A 235 -6.98 -0.69 18.51
C VAL A 235 -7.37 -1.77 19.53
N MET A 236 -6.62 -1.79 20.62
CA MET A 236 -6.95 -2.56 21.81
C MET A 236 -7.09 -1.59 22.97
N THR A 237 -8.16 -1.73 23.76
CA THR A 237 -8.40 -0.86 24.91
C THR A 237 -8.78 -1.66 26.14
N GLU A 238 -8.38 -1.14 27.29
CA GLU A 238 -8.82 -1.57 28.61
C GLU A 238 -9.20 -0.32 29.40
N ASN A 239 -10.39 -0.33 29.97
CA ASN A 239 -10.90 0.77 30.79
C ASN A 239 -10.79 0.40 32.27
N ASP A 240 -10.24 1.30 33.07
CA ASP A 240 -10.09 1.15 34.52
C ASP A 240 -11.38 1.45 35.31
N GLY A 241 -12.48 1.76 34.60
CA GLY A 241 -13.77 2.13 35.17
C GLY A 241 -14.09 3.61 35.08
N TYR A 242 -13.19 4.42 34.52
CA TYR A 242 -13.39 5.86 34.40
C TYR A 242 -14.59 6.26 33.52
N MET A 243 -14.95 5.44 32.53
CA MET A 243 -16.09 5.72 31.63
C MET A 243 -16.93 4.47 31.32
N ASP A 244 -18.18 4.66 30.89
CA ASP A 244 -19.01 3.57 30.41
C ASP A 244 -18.56 3.03 29.02
N THR A 245 -19.14 1.90 28.62
CA THR A 245 -18.87 1.26 27.32
C THR A 245 -19.20 2.15 26.12
N TYR A 246 -20.26 2.96 26.21
CA TYR A 246 -20.68 3.83 25.11
C TYR A 246 -19.63 4.91 24.83
N ASN A 247 -19.13 5.57 25.88
CA ASN A 247 -18.08 6.57 25.79
C ASN A 247 -16.76 5.97 25.27
N GLN A 248 -16.39 4.75 25.66
CA GLN A 248 -15.23 4.06 25.07
C GLN A 248 -15.39 3.89 23.55
N ILE A 249 -16.57 3.44 23.10
CA ILE A 249 -16.86 3.24 21.67
C ILE A 249 -16.80 4.58 20.92
N LEU A 250 -17.30 5.68 21.50
CA LEU A 250 -17.20 7.01 20.89
C LEU A 250 -15.75 7.44 20.67
N LEU A 251 -14.85 7.20 21.63
CA LEU A 251 -13.42 7.50 21.45
C LEU A 251 -12.81 6.66 20.32
N ILE A 252 -13.20 5.39 20.19
CA ILE A 252 -12.76 4.51 19.09
C ILE A 252 -13.34 4.97 17.73
N ASN A 253 -14.58 5.45 17.69
CA ASN A 253 -15.18 6.04 16.49
C ASN A 253 -14.37 7.27 16.03
N GLN A 254 -14.06 8.18 16.96
CA GLN A 254 -13.25 9.38 16.70
C GLN A 254 -11.82 9.03 16.25
N LEU A 255 -11.20 8.03 16.85
CA LEU A 255 -9.87 7.54 16.44
C LEU A 255 -9.88 7.07 14.98
N GLY A 256 -10.85 6.22 14.62
CA GLY A 256 -11.00 5.72 13.26
C GLY A 256 -11.23 6.83 12.23
N GLU A 257 -12.06 7.82 12.58
CA GLU A 257 -12.31 9.02 11.77
C GLU A 257 -11.05 9.84 11.55
N LYS A 258 -10.34 10.24 12.61
CA LYS A 258 -9.14 11.08 12.52
C LYS A 258 -8.02 10.39 11.73
N ILE A 259 -7.83 9.07 11.91
CA ILE A 259 -6.84 8.34 11.12
C ILE A 259 -7.25 8.30 9.64
N ALA A 260 -8.52 8.05 9.33
CA ALA A 260 -8.99 8.06 7.93
C ALA A 260 -8.78 9.44 7.28
N LEU A 261 -9.09 10.53 7.99
CA LEU A 261 -8.84 11.89 7.53
C LEU A 261 -7.34 12.16 7.27
N ALA A 262 -6.44 11.62 8.11
CA ALA A 262 -5.00 11.73 7.89
C ALA A 262 -4.57 11.05 6.58
N PHE A 263 -5.10 9.85 6.29
CA PHE A 263 -4.86 9.14 5.03
C PHE A 263 -5.47 9.86 3.83
N ASP A 264 -6.67 10.43 3.95
CA ASP A 264 -7.33 11.19 2.88
C ASP A 264 -6.56 12.48 2.56
N LYS A 265 -6.11 13.21 3.58
CA LYS A 265 -5.25 14.40 3.43
C LYS A 265 -3.93 14.05 2.74
N TYR A 266 -3.31 12.92 3.12
CA TYR A 266 -2.11 12.43 2.45
C TYR A 266 -2.37 12.12 0.97
N GLU A 267 -3.46 11.41 0.66
CA GLU A 267 -3.81 11.06 -0.72
C GLU A 267 -4.06 12.32 -1.58
N LEU A 268 -4.73 13.33 -1.02
CA LEU A 268 -4.95 14.61 -1.68
C LEU A 268 -3.64 15.37 -1.92
N ALA A 269 -2.77 15.45 -0.91
CA ALA A 269 -1.46 16.09 -1.03
C ALA A 269 -0.60 15.41 -2.10
N TYR A 270 -0.56 14.08 -2.10
CA TYR A 270 0.16 13.29 -3.10
C TYR A 270 -0.35 13.55 -4.53
N LYS A 271 -1.68 13.55 -4.73
CA LYS A 271 -2.31 13.88 -6.03
C LYS A 271 -1.99 15.30 -6.48
N ASN A 272 -2.07 16.27 -5.57
CA ASN A 272 -1.77 17.66 -5.88
C ASN A 272 -0.31 17.86 -6.27
N ARG A 273 0.64 17.20 -5.61
CA ARG A 273 2.06 17.27 -6.00
C ARG A 273 2.29 16.72 -7.40
N LYS A 274 1.69 15.58 -7.75
CA LYS A 274 1.75 15.04 -9.12
C LYS A 274 1.16 16.01 -10.13
N ARG A 275 -0.04 16.54 -9.86
CA ARG A 275 -0.69 17.54 -10.72
C ARG A 275 0.17 18.78 -10.94
N LEU A 276 0.75 19.36 -9.88
CA LEU A 276 1.62 20.52 -9.97
C LEU A 276 2.89 20.24 -10.78
N SER A 277 3.45 19.03 -10.67
CA SER A 277 4.58 18.61 -11.51
C SER A 277 4.18 18.56 -12.98
N ASP A 278 3.02 18.01 -13.29
CA ASP A 278 2.51 17.91 -14.67
C ASP A 278 2.16 19.29 -15.23
N GLU A 279 1.52 20.18 -14.44
CA GLU A 279 1.18 21.55 -14.83
C GLU A 279 2.42 22.37 -15.22
N LYS A 280 3.54 22.21 -14.51
CA LYS A 280 4.81 22.86 -14.87
C LYS A 280 5.33 22.42 -16.24
N VAL A 281 5.14 21.15 -16.59
CA VAL A 281 5.52 20.63 -17.91
C VAL A 281 4.53 21.15 -18.95
N ILE A 282 3.23 21.06 -18.69
CA ILE A 282 2.16 21.51 -19.59
C ILE A 282 2.31 22.99 -19.95
N ALA A 283 2.66 23.85 -18.99
CA ALA A 283 2.90 25.27 -19.22
C ALA A 283 4.01 25.55 -20.25
N ARG A 284 4.94 24.60 -20.46
CA ARG A 284 6.01 24.71 -21.48
C ARG A 284 5.56 24.27 -22.86
N LEU A 285 4.44 23.56 -22.98
CA LEU A 285 3.93 22.98 -24.22
C LEU A 285 3.16 24.02 -25.06
N ASN A 286 3.81 25.14 -25.35
CA ASN A 286 3.22 26.31 -26.00
C ASN A 286 3.14 26.21 -27.54
N THR A 287 3.74 25.18 -28.15
CA THR A 287 3.68 24.93 -29.60
C THR A 287 3.08 23.57 -29.91
N GLN A 288 2.56 23.41 -31.13
CA GLN A 288 2.07 22.10 -31.61
C GLN A 288 3.17 21.03 -31.61
N GLU A 289 4.40 21.41 -31.95
CA GLU A 289 5.56 20.51 -31.90
C GLU A 289 5.80 20.02 -30.46
N LYS A 290 5.80 20.91 -29.47
CA LYS A 290 6.00 20.53 -28.06
C LYS A 290 4.87 19.68 -27.52
N LYS A 291 3.60 19.99 -27.85
CA LYS A 291 2.44 19.17 -27.48
C LYS A 291 2.54 17.76 -28.07
N LEU A 292 2.90 17.66 -29.35
CA LEU A 292 3.15 16.37 -30.01
C LEU A 292 4.32 15.63 -29.36
N ALA A 293 5.41 16.33 -29.04
CA ALA A 293 6.56 15.76 -28.34
C ALA A 293 6.16 15.17 -26.98
N TYR A 294 5.37 15.89 -26.18
CA TYR A 294 4.88 15.39 -24.91
C TYR A 294 4.01 14.13 -25.05
N ALA A 295 3.14 14.08 -26.07
CA ALA A 295 2.33 12.90 -26.37
C ALA A 295 3.21 11.70 -26.78
N VAL A 296 4.20 11.92 -27.67
CA VAL A 296 5.17 10.90 -28.09
C VAL A 296 5.98 10.40 -26.90
N TYR A 297 6.49 11.31 -26.08
CA TYR A 297 7.25 11.01 -24.87
C TYR A 297 6.44 10.16 -23.90
N SER A 298 5.23 10.60 -23.55
CA SER A 298 4.36 9.90 -22.60
C SER A 298 4.02 8.49 -23.07
N ASN A 299 3.71 8.33 -24.36
CA ASN A 299 3.39 7.02 -24.94
C ASN A 299 4.63 6.11 -25.01
N GLN A 300 5.80 6.65 -25.36
CA GLN A 300 7.05 5.88 -25.35
C GLN A 300 7.45 5.46 -23.92
N ILE A 301 7.31 6.32 -22.92
CA ILE A 301 7.55 5.98 -21.50
C ILE A 301 6.63 4.84 -21.07
N LEU A 302 5.34 4.89 -21.42
CA LEU A 302 4.38 3.82 -21.13
C LEU A 302 4.81 2.48 -21.77
N ILE A 303 5.17 2.49 -23.05
CA ILE A 303 5.62 1.27 -23.76
C ILE A 303 6.90 0.72 -23.15
N ASN A 304 7.88 1.57 -22.85
CA ASN A 304 9.14 1.14 -22.25
C ASN A 304 8.94 0.58 -20.84
N ALA A 305 8.09 1.22 -20.04
CA ALA A 305 7.69 0.72 -18.74
C ALA A 305 7.02 -0.66 -18.85
N GLY A 306 6.11 -0.81 -19.81
CA GLY A 306 5.46 -2.07 -20.11
C GLY A 306 6.44 -3.16 -20.54
N LYS A 307 7.41 -2.86 -21.41
CA LYS A 307 8.48 -3.79 -21.81
C LYS A 307 9.37 -4.19 -20.64
N ILE A 308 9.71 -3.26 -19.74
CA ILE A 308 10.45 -3.56 -18.51
C ILE A 308 9.69 -4.58 -17.67
N LEU A 309 8.37 -4.41 -17.51
CA LEU A 309 7.54 -5.34 -16.76
C LEU A 309 7.40 -6.68 -17.48
N LEU A 310 7.10 -6.70 -18.78
CA LEU A 310 6.91 -7.93 -19.55
C LEU A 310 8.17 -8.81 -19.60
N ASN A 311 9.35 -8.20 -19.55
CA ASN A 311 10.63 -8.92 -19.45
C ASN A 311 10.93 -9.46 -18.06
N SER A 312 10.03 -9.27 -17.09
CA SER A 312 10.19 -9.70 -15.70
C SER A 312 9.48 -11.03 -15.42
N ASP A 313 10.11 -11.88 -14.62
CA ASP A 313 9.55 -13.13 -14.09
C ASP A 313 8.79 -12.92 -12.76
N LEU A 314 8.36 -11.69 -12.48
CA LEU A 314 7.61 -11.39 -11.26
C LEU A 314 6.20 -11.95 -11.40
N ARG A 315 5.77 -12.80 -10.46
CA ARG A 315 4.40 -13.32 -10.39
C ARG A 315 3.34 -12.20 -10.44
N ALA A 316 3.63 -11.05 -9.84
CA ALA A 316 2.75 -9.87 -9.88
C ALA A 316 2.54 -9.31 -11.31
N VAL A 317 3.49 -9.53 -12.23
CA VAL A 317 3.36 -9.17 -13.64
C VAL A 317 2.46 -10.16 -14.37
N ASP A 318 2.50 -11.45 -14.03
CA ASP A 318 1.76 -12.48 -14.77
C ASP A 318 0.25 -12.24 -14.74
N GLU A 319 -0.28 -11.75 -13.62
CA GLU A 319 -1.70 -11.39 -13.49
C GLU A 319 -2.11 -10.23 -14.39
N MET A 320 -1.21 -9.27 -14.63
CA MET A 320 -1.49 -8.08 -15.46
C MET A 320 -1.00 -8.22 -16.91
N ARG A 321 -0.24 -9.28 -17.24
CA ARG A 321 0.45 -9.47 -18.52
C ARG A 321 -0.49 -9.38 -19.74
N PRO A 322 -1.67 -10.02 -19.77
CA PRO A 322 -2.56 -9.94 -20.93
C PRO A 322 -3.04 -8.50 -21.20
N ALA A 323 -3.49 -7.80 -20.16
CA ALA A 323 -3.95 -6.42 -20.26
C ALA A 323 -2.80 -5.47 -20.66
N LEU A 324 -1.60 -5.72 -20.11
CA LEU A 324 -0.41 -4.93 -20.42
C LEU A 324 0.03 -5.10 -21.89
N LEU A 325 0.01 -6.33 -22.42
CA LEU A 325 0.31 -6.61 -23.83
C LEU A 325 -0.66 -5.89 -24.78
N ALA A 326 -1.96 -6.00 -24.53
CA ALA A 326 -2.98 -5.32 -25.33
C ALA A 326 -2.74 -3.80 -25.37
N LYS A 327 -2.53 -3.20 -24.19
CA LYS A 327 -2.26 -1.77 -24.04
C LYS A 327 -1.00 -1.32 -24.78
N ILE A 328 0.08 -2.10 -24.73
CA ILE A 328 1.33 -1.78 -25.44
C ILE A 328 1.14 -1.86 -26.95
N ASN A 329 0.52 -2.93 -27.45
CA ASN A 329 0.31 -3.14 -28.89
C ASN A 329 -0.50 -2.00 -29.52
N ASP A 330 -1.55 -1.54 -28.84
CA ASP A 330 -2.37 -0.40 -29.28
C ASP A 330 -1.56 0.91 -29.27
N SER A 331 -0.77 1.12 -28.22
CA SER A 331 0.11 2.27 -28.07
C SER A 331 1.19 2.35 -29.15
N GLU A 332 1.78 1.22 -29.56
CA GLU A 332 2.90 1.16 -30.51
C GLU A 332 2.49 1.62 -31.92
N LYS A 333 1.31 1.22 -32.40
CA LYS A 333 0.79 1.61 -33.71
C LYS A 333 0.70 3.12 -33.86
N THR A 334 0.15 3.78 -32.83
CA THR A 334 0.01 5.24 -32.79
C THR A 334 1.38 5.91 -32.70
N LEU A 335 2.29 5.37 -31.87
CA LEU A 335 3.59 5.96 -31.61
C LEU A 335 4.47 6.06 -32.85
N VAL A 336 4.49 5.04 -33.72
CA VAL A 336 5.28 5.06 -34.95
C VAL A 336 4.87 6.21 -35.86
N LYS A 337 3.56 6.45 -36.02
CA LYS A 337 3.04 7.57 -36.83
C LYS A 337 3.44 8.92 -36.22
N SER A 338 3.22 9.09 -34.91
CA SER A 338 3.55 10.33 -34.20
C SER A 338 5.04 10.66 -34.22
N LYS A 339 5.92 9.66 -34.09
CA LYS A 339 7.37 9.84 -34.21
C LYS A 339 7.80 10.32 -35.59
N LYS A 340 7.22 9.79 -36.67
CA LYS A 340 7.51 10.23 -38.04
C LYS A 340 7.12 11.69 -38.27
N VAL A 341 5.97 12.10 -37.74
CA VAL A 341 5.52 13.50 -37.82
C VAL A 341 6.47 14.40 -37.02
N LEU A 342 6.79 14.03 -35.79
CA LEU A 342 7.68 14.82 -34.94
C LEU A 342 9.09 14.96 -35.52
N ALA A 343 9.64 13.89 -36.13
CA ALA A 343 10.95 13.93 -36.77
C ALA A 343 11.01 14.93 -37.93
N LYS A 344 9.92 15.11 -38.68
CA LYS A 344 9.83 16.11 -39.77
C LYS A 344 9.79 17.55 -39.25
N LEU A 345 9.35 17.76 -38.03
CA LEU A 345 9.30 19.08 -37.39
C LEU A 345 10.63 19.46 -36.72
N SER A 346 11.50 18.49 -36.46
CA SER A 346 12.77 18.73 -35.77
C SER A 346 13.74 19.52 -36.66
N LYS A 347 14.44 20.50 -36.06
CA LYS A 347 15.47 21.30 -36.72
C LYS A 347 16.75 20.51 -37.03
N GLU A 348 16.96 19.37 -36.38
CA GLU A 348 18.13 18.51 -36.58
C GLU A 348 17.68 17.10 -36.99
N PRO A 349 18.47 16.38 -37.80
CA PRO A 349 18.13 15.02 -38.23
C PRO A 349 17.99 14.04 -37.06
N ILE A 350 16.86 13.33 -36.98
CA ILE A 350 16.65 12.24 -36.02
C ILE A 350 17.00 10.90 -36.67
N LYS A 351 18.21 10.39 -36.40
CA LYS A 351 18.74 9.18 -37.07
C LYS A 351 18.39 7.87 -36.34
N ASN A 352 18.20 7.93 -35.02
CA ASN A 352 17.96 6.77 -34.19
C ASN A 352 17.09 7.12 -32.97
N GLU A 353 16.78 6.11 -32.16
CA GLU A 353 15.94 6.26 -30.96
C GLU A 353 16.56 7.19 -29.91
N ASN A 354 17.90 7.17 -29.75
CA ASN A 354 18.56 8.04 -28.78
C ASN A 354 18.43 9.51 -29.19
N ASP A 355 18.57 9.82 -30.47
CA ASP A 355 18.39 11.18 -30.98
C ASP A 355 16.93 11.65 -30.80
N MET A 356 15.96 10.74 -30.99
CA MET A 356 14.56 11.02 -30.68
C MET A 356 14.38 11.36 -29.20
N VAL A 357 14.96 10.57 -28.27
CA VAL A 357 14.87 10.83 -26.83
C VAL A 357 15.48 12.19 -26.47
N VAL A 358 16.64 12.54 -27.00
CA VAL A 358 17.25 13.86 -26.75
C VAL A 358 16.34 14.97 -27.26
N ASN A 359 15.76 14.83 -28.46
CA ASN A 359 14.82 15.81 -29.01
C ASN A 359 13.55 15.95 -28.15
N LEU A 360 13.01 14.85 -27.62
CA LEU A 360 11.87 14.88 -26.70
C LEU A 360 12.24 15.63 -25.40
N VAL A 361 13.37 15.30 -24.78
CA VAL A 361 13.82 15.96 -23.54
C VAL A 361 14.06 17.45 -23.78
N ARG A 362 14.69 17.82 -24.90
CA ARG A 362 14.90 19.21 -25.32
C ARG A 362 13.57 19.95 -25.40
N LEU A 363 12.61 19.43 -26.17
CA LEU A 363 11.32 20.09 -26.44
C LEU A 363 10.46 20.23 -25.19
N ILE A 364 10.50 19.25 -24.29
CA ILE A 364 9.61 19.21 -23.11
C ILE A 364 10.21 19.97 -21.93
N TYR A 365 11.51 19.83 -21.68
CA TYR A 365 12.12 20.32 -20.43
C TYR A 365 13.00 21.56 -20.62
N THR A 366 13.39 21.90 -21.86
CA THR A 366 14.31 23.02 -22.12
C THR A 366 13.73 24.06 -23.09
N ASN A 367 14.36 25.24 -23.11
CA ASN A 367 14.14 26.29 -24.09
C ASN A 367 15.19 26.29 -25.21
N LYS A 368 16.00 25.22 -25.34
CA LYS A 368 17.07 25.16 -26.33
C LYS A 368 16.51 24.83 -27.73
N ASP A 369 17.04 25.53 -28.73
CA ASP A 369 16.65 25.34 -30.13
C ASP A 369 17.18 24.07 -30.79
N LEU A 370 18.33 23.56 -30.32
CA LEU A 370 19.08 22.47 -30.96
C LEU A 370 19.34 21.34 -29.95
N ASN A 371 19.31 20.08 -30.40
CA ASN A 371 19.58 18.91 -29.54
C ASN A 371 21.04 18.88 -29.09
N SER A 372 21.95 19.39 -29.93
CA SER A 372 23.37 19.60 -29.61
C SER A 372 23.63 20.49 -28.38
N LYS A 373 22.65 21.32 -27.97
CA LYS A 373 22.72 22.14 -26.75
C LYS A 373 22.20 21.43 -25.49
N VAL A 374 21.83 20.16 -25.59
CA VAL A 374 21.38 19.31 -24.49
C VAL A 374 22.40 18.21 -24.27
N ASP A 375 22.78 17.98 -23.02
CA ASP A 375 23.65 16.85 -22.66
C ASP A 375 22.92 15.53 -22.98
N LYS A 376 23.47 14.80 -23.98
CA LYS A 376 22.88 13.57 -24.51
C LYS A 376 22.80 12.47 -23.46
N ASP A 377 23.86 12.27 -22.69
CA ASP A 377 23.91 11.20 -21.69
C ASP A 377 22.95 11.49 -20.54
N LEU A 378 22.87 12.75 -20.12
CA LEU A 378 21.92 13.19 -19.11
C LEU A 378 20.47 13.02 -19.55
N ALA A 379 20.14 13.39 -20.79
CA ALA A 379 18.79 13.22 -21.36
C ALA A 379 18.38 11.74 -21.43
N LEU A 380 19.30 10.88 -21.89
CA LEU A 380 19.06 9.43 -21.94
C LEU A 380 18.91 8.82 -20.55
N ALA A 381 19.74 9.24 -19.59
CA ALA A 381 19.65 8.83 -18.19
C ALA A 381 18.31 9.24 -17.55
N PHE A 382 17.90 10.50 -17.75
CA PHE A 382 16.60 11.01 -17.30
C PHE A 382 15.45 10.15 -17.81
N TYR A 383 15.45 9.92 -19.13
CA TYR A 383 14.42 9.20 -19.84
C TYR A 383 14.30 7.72 -19.39
N LYS A 384 15.44 7.04 -19.23
CA LYS A 384 15.48 5.65 -18.73
C LYS A 384 14.94 5.56 -17.31
N ASN A 385 15.33 6.49 -16.44
CA ASN A 385 14.84 6.54 -15.07
C ASN A 385 13.31 6.78 -15.03
N GLN A 386 12.77 7.67 -15.87
CA GLN A 386 11.32 7.90 -15.99
C GLN A 386 10.56 6.63 -16.40
N SER A 387 11.12 5.87 -17.35
CA SER A 387 10.54 4.58 -17.77
C SER A 387 10.55 3.56 -16.63
N ALA A 388 11.63 3.49 -15.85
CA ALA A 388 11.75 2.56 -14.71
C ALA A 388 10.82 2.94 -13.54
N VAL A 389 10.70 4.23 -13.22
CA VAL A 389 9.73 4.72 -12.23
C VAL A 389 8.30 4.38 -12.68
N LYS A 390 7.95 4.66 -13.94
CA LYS A 390 6.63 4.34 -14.47
C LYS A 390 6.33 2.84 -14.40
N ALA A 391 7.30 1.97 -14.68
CA ALA A 391 7.14 0.52 -14.51
C ALA A 391 6.83 0.15 -13.05
N GLY A 392 7.58 0.72 -12.11
CA GLY A 392 7.35 0.51 -10.69
C GLY A 392 5.96 0.98 -10.24
N GLU A 393 5.53 2.17 -10.66
CA GLU A 393 4.20 2.70 -10.36
C GLU A 393 3.08 1.84 -10.95
N MET A 394 3.20 1.42 -12.21
CA MET A 394 2.24 0.53 -12.85
C MET A 394 2.09 -0.77 -12.06
N LEU A 395 3.21 -1.37 -11.65
CA LEU A 395 3.20 -2.60 -10.86
C LEU A 395 2.50 -2.40 -9.50
N LEU A 396 2.80 -1.31 -8.80
CA LEU A 396 2.20 -1.00 -7.50
C LEU A 396 0.69 -0.69 -7.58
N ASN A 397 0.24 -0.09 -8.69
CA ASN A 397 -1.14 0.34 -8.86
C ASN A 397 -2.04 -0.73 -9.50
N GLU A 398 -1.55 -1.44 -10.50
CA GLU A 398 -2.33 -2.43 -11.27
C GLU A 398 -2.28 -3.82 -10.61
N ALA A 399 -1.24 -4.13 -9.83
CA ALA A 399 -1.09 -5.38 -9.09
C ALA A 399 -0.76 -5.16 -7.59
N PRO A 400 -1.59 -4.40 -6.84
CA PRO A 400 -1.26 -3.98 -5.47
C PRO A 400 -1.15 -5.16 -4.50
N LYS A 401 -1.99 -6.20 -4.65
CA LYS A 401 -1.99 -7.39 -3.79
C LYS A 401 -0.78 -8.29 -4.04
N THR A 402 -0.49 -8.61 -5.29
CA THR A 402 0.63 -9.51 -5.62
C THR A 402 2.00 -8.84 -5.55
N SER A 403 2.07 -7.51 -5.59
CA SER A 403 3.30 -6.74 -5.38
C SER A 403 3.66 -6.51 -3.90
N LEU A 404 2.80 -6.91 -2.94
CA LEU A 404 2.99 -6.63 -1.50
C LEU A 404 4.37 -7.04 -0.95
N SER A 405 4.94 -8.15 -1.42
CA SER A 405 6.25 -8.67 -0.96
C SER A 405 7.45 -7.79 -1.36
N ILE A 406 7.33 -7.07 -2.48
CA ILE A 406 8.38 -6.19 -3.02
C ILE A 406 8.02 -4.71 -2.91
N ARG A 407 6.82 -4.41 -2.42
CA ARG A 407 6.24 -3.07 -2.38
C ARG A 407 7.15 -2.06 -1.70
N ARG A 408 7.55 -2.33 -0.46
CA ARG A 408 8.33 -1.39 0.35
C ARG A 408 9.67 -1.01 -0.28
N PRO A 409 10.52 -1.97 -0.69
CA PRO A 409 11.78 -1.62 -1.34
C PRO A 409 11.57 -0.94 -2.71
N LEU A 410 10.52 -1.30 -3.46
CA LEU A 410 10.17 -0.65 -4.73
C LEU A 410 9.71 0.81 -4.54
N LEU A 411 8.79 1.06 -3.60
CA LEU A 411 8.29 2.40 -3.30
C LEU A 411 9.41 3.33 -2.81
N LYS A 412 10.32 2.83 -1.96
CA LYS A 412 11.51 3.58 -1.52
C LYS A 412 12.36 4.04 -2.70
N ASN A 413 12.53 3.17 -3.69
CA ASN A 413 13.27 3.45 -4.90
C ASN A 413 12.57 4.46 -5.80
N ILE A 414 11.25 4.32 -5.98
CA ILE A 414 10.42 5.30 -6.71
C ILE A 414 10.58 6.69 -6.08
N LYS A 415 10.37 6.82 -4.76
CA LYS A 415 10.52 8.10 -4.04
C LYS A 415 11.93 8.70 -4.19
N LYS A 416 12.97 7.84 -4.18
CA LYS A 416 14.36 8.27 -4.43
C LYS A 416 14.53 8.82 -5.85
N SER A 417 14.00 8.14 -6.85
CA SER A 417 14.04 8.60 -8.24
C SER A 417 13.24 9.88 -8.48
N GLU A 418 12.06 10.02 -7.88
CA GLU A 418 11.25 11.25 -7.93
C GLU A 418 12.04 12.46 -7.42
N LYS A 419 12.77 12.30 -6.29
CA LYS A 419 13.67 13.35 -5.78
C LYS A 419 14.80 13.68 -6.76
N THR A 420 15.34 12.68 -7.46
CA THR A 420 16.32 12.91 -8.52
C THR A 420 15.70 13.70 -9.66
N PHE A 421 14.45 13.42 -10.05
CA PHE A 421 13.74 14.20 -11.08
C PHE A 421 13.51 15.64 -10.66
N GLU A 422 13.15 15.91 -9.41
CA GLU A 422 13.03 17.29 -8.92
C GLU A 422 14.35 18.07 -9.07
N LYS A 423 15.48 17.44 -8.76
CA LYS A 423 16.81 18.04 -8.97
C LYS A 423 17.10 18.29 -10.45
N MET A 424 16.75 17.33 -11.33
CA MET A 424 16.97 17.44 -12.77
C MET A 424 16.08 18.51 -13.40
N ASN A 425 14.82 18.62 -12.99
CA ASN A 425 13.93 19.70 -13.41
C ASN A 425 14.52 21.06 -13.03
N LYS A 426 15.01 21.23 -11.78
CA LYS A 426 15.72 22.46 -11.38
C LYS A 426 16.96 22.75 -12.22
N PHE A 427 17.69 21.71 -12.65
CA PHE A 427 18.83 21.88 -13.55
C PHE A 427 18.39 22.37 -14.93
N PHE A 428 17.33 21.78 -15.51
CA PHE A 428 16.75 22.26 -16.75
C PHE A 428 16.22 23.69 -16.65
N ASP A 429 15.62 24.06 -15.51
CA ASP A 429 15.17 25.43 -15.24
C ASP A 429 16.34 26.42 -15.28
N LYS A 430 17.45 26.10 -14.61
CA LYS A 430 18.69 26.91 -14.69
C LYS A 430 19.30 26.97 -16.09
N LEU A 431 19.21 25.88 -16.86
CA LEU A 431 19.65 25.88 -18.25
C LEU A 431 18.82 26.85 -19.10
N ASN A 432 17.53 27.00 -18.76
CA ASN A 432 16.60 27.88 -19.46
C ASN A 432 16.82 29.36 -19.13
N GLU A 433 17.25 29.68 -17.90
CA GLU A 433 17.62 31.06 -17.48
C GLU A 433 18.88 31.60 -18.19
N LYS A 434 19.74 30.70 -18.70
CA LYS A 434 20.99 31.04 -19.40
C LYS A 434 20.84 31.09 -20.94
N SER A 435 19.62 31.07 -21.45
CA SER A 435 19.28 31.19 -22.87
C SER A 435 18.38 32.40 -23.05
#